data_AF-A0A6N8X1D2-F1
#
_entry.id   AF-A0A6N8X1D2-F1
#
_cell.length_a   1.000
_cell.length_b   1.000
_cell.length_c   1.000
_cell.angle_alpha   90.00
_cell.angle_beta   90.00
_cell.angle_gamma   90.00
#
_symmetry.space_group_name_H-M   'P 1'
#
loop_
_entity.id
_entity.type
_entity.pdbx_description
1 polymer ?
#
loop_
_entity_poly.entity_id
_entity_poly.type
_entity_poly.pdbx_seq_one_letter_code
_entity_poly.pdbx_strand_id
1 'polypeptide(L)'
;RGIAWARDRLVELGADPGSAGTVEEAMAVAARVPEVATDVGDEIARALSSGKRVLLEGAQGTALDVDHGTYPYVTSSNTTAGAAAVGAGIGPTAIDSVVGVVKAYTTRVGNGPLPTAFDAEMDERIRELGGEFGATTGRPRRCGWFDAVVVAYAARVNGLTGIAVTKLDVLDTLPEIRVATGYRLEGGGETPFPPTSWELERVEPVYETLPGWRRPTTGIRTLSGLPRNARAYLERIEELVATPIAMVSVGTRRSQVIRKA
;
A
#
# COMPACT_ATOMS: atom_id res chain seq x y z
N ARG A 1 11.47 -2.31 -38.43
CA ARG A 1 12.78 -2.16 -37.77
C ARG A 1 12.75 -3.05 -36.54
N GLY A 2 13.54 -4.13 -36.51
CA GLY A 2 13.39 -5.25 -35.56
C GLY A 2 14.60 -5.46 -34.66
N ILE A 3 14.75 -6.68 -34.15
CA ILE A 3 15.77 -7.08 -33.16
C ILE A 3 17.21 -6.74 -33.62
N ALA A 4 17.53 -6.97 -34.89
CA ALA A 4 18.86 -6.68 -35.44
C ALA A 4 19.22 -5.19 -35.30
N TRP A 5 18.31 -4.29 -35.68
CA TRP A 5 18.52 -2.84 -35.57
C TRP A 5 18.67 -2.38 -34.11
N ALA A 6 17.88 -2.94 -33.19
CA ALA A 6 17.99 -2.62 -31.76
C ALA A 6 19.33 -3.10 -31.16
N ARG A 7 19.81 -4.28 -31.58
CA ARG A 7 21.11 -4.83 -31.18
C ARG A 7 22.27 -3.98 -31.70
N ASP A 8 22.24 -3.61 -32.97
CA ASP A 8 23.26 -2.75 -33.58
C ASP A 8 23.32 -1.39 -32.88
N ARG A 9 22.16 -0.82 -32.54
CA ARG A 9 22.09 0.45 -31.81
C ARG A 9 22.61 0.37 -30.37
N LEU A 10 22.42 -0.75 -29.69
CA LEU A 10 22.99 -0.98 -28.35
C LEU A 10 24.52 -1.07 -28.38
N VAL A 11 25.06 -1.76 -29.39
CA VAL A 11 26.52 -1.85 -29.62
C VAL A 11 27.11 -0.49 -29.94
N GLU A 12 26.47 0.30 -30.81
CA GLU A 12 26.87 1.68 -31.10
C GLU A 12 26.90 2.58 -29.85
N LEU A 13 26.02 2.32 -28.89
CA LEU A 13 25.93 3.07 -27.62
C LEU A 13 26.86 2.51 -26.53
N GLY A 14 27.70 1.52 -26.84
CA GLY A 14 28.64 0.91 -25.90
C GLY A 14 27.99 0.01 -24.85
N ALA A 15 26.73 -0.39 -25.06
CA ALA A 15 26.03 -1.33 -24.21
C ALA A 15 26.28 -2.77 -24.71
N ASP A 16 26.46 -3.71 -23.78
CA ASP A 16 26.40 -5.13 -24.10
C ASP A 16 24.95 -5.48 -24.46
N PRO A 17 24.65 -5.94 -25.69
CA PRO A 17 23.29 -6.26 -26.12
C PRO A 17 22.67 -7.47 -25.39
N GLY A 18 23.38 -8.05 -24.41
CA GLY A 18 22.95 -9.21 -23.64
C GLY A 18 23.31 -10.51 -24.36
N SER A 19 23.39 -11.60 -23.60
CA SER A 19 23.64 -12.94 -24.16
C SER A 19 22.51 -13.32 -25.13
N ALA A 20 22.86 -13.98 -26.24
CA ALA A 20 21.90 -14.46 -27.23
C ALA A 20 20.74 -15.28 -26.62
N GLY A 21 20.99 -15.93 -25.47
CA GLY A 21 19.99 -16.69 -24.72
C GLY A 21 18.75 -15.88 -24.31
N THR A 22 18.87 -14.60 -23.97
CA THR A 22 17.71 -13.79 -23.52
C THR A 22 16.71 -13.55 -24.65
N VAL A 23 17.19 -13.43 -25.90
CA VAL A 23 16.32 -13.27 -27.07
C VAL A 23 15.65 -14.59 -27.43
N GLU A 24 16.41 -15.69 -27.41
CA GLU A 24 15.88 -17.04 -27.69
C GLU A 24 14.84 -17.46 -26.64
N GLU A 25 15.08 -17.19 -25.37
CA GLU A 25 14.13 -17.40 -24.27
C GLU A 25 12.87 -16.55 -24.43
N ALA A 26 13.00 -15.26 -24.77
CA ALA A 26 11.86 -14.40 -25.04
C ALA A 26 11.04 -14.87 -26.25
N MET A 27 11.71 -15.33 -27.31
CA MET A 27 11.05 -15.87 -28.51
C MET A 27 10.36 -17.21 -28.23
N ALA A 28 10.89 -18.03 -27.31
CA ALA A 28 10.27 -19.29 -26.90
C ALA A 28 8.91 -19.07 -26.21
N VAL A 29 8.73 -17.94 -25.51
CA VAL A 29 7.43 -17.56 -24.92
C VAL A 29 6.59 -16.66 -25.82
N ALA A 30 7.18 -16.00 -26.82
CA ALA A 30 6.51 -15.03 -27.69
C ALA A 30 5.29 -15.62 -28.41
N ALA A 31 5.33 -16.90 -28.80
CA ALA A 31 4.20 -17.56 -29.46
C ALA A 31 2.93 -17.62 -28.59
N ARG A 32 3.06 -17.57 -27.26
CA ARG A 32 1.93 -17.61 -26.31
C ARG A 32 1.32 -16.24 -26.04
N VAL A 33 2.04 -15.15 -26.30
CA VAL A 33 1.59 -13.79 -25.99
C VAL A 33 0.39 -13.36 -26.85
N PRO A 34 0.34 -13.62 -28.17
CA PRO A 34 -0.82 -13.27 -28.99
C PRO A 34 -2.14 -13.91 -28.54
N GLU A 35 -2.11 -15.06 -27.86
CA GLU A 35 -3.31 -15.74 -27.36
C GLU A 35 -4.01 -14.97 -26.23
N VAL A 36 -3.27 -14.12 -25.53
CA VAL A 36 -3.75 -13.33 -24.38
C VAL A 36 -3.66 -11.83 -24.61
N ALA A 37 -3.13 -11.41 -25.77
CA ALA A 37 -3.01 -10.00 -26.13
C ALA A 37 -4.32 -9.48 -26.71
N THR A 38 -4.72 -8.29 -26.27
CA THR A 38 -5.93 -7.61 -26.70
C THR A 38 -5.73 -6.10 -26.55
N ASP A 39 -6.63 -5.30 -27.13
CA ASP A 39 -6.74 -3.90 -26.76
C ASP A 39 -7.46 -3.80 -25.41
N VAL A 40 -6.67 -3.76 -24.35
CA VAL A 40 -7.16 -3.76 -22.96
C VAL A 40 -8.02 -2.53 -22.68
N GLY A 41 -7.67 -1.36 -23.23
CA GLY A 41 -8.44 -0.14 -23.02
C GLY A 41 -9.82 -0.21 -23.64
N ASP A 42 -9.90 -0.68 -24.89
CA ASP A 42 -11.15 -0.90 -25.61
C ASP A 42 -12.01 -2.00 -24.98
N GLU A 43 -11.40 -3.08 -24.48
CA GLU A 43 -12.11 -4.12 -23.73
C GLU A 43 -12.73 -3.60 -22.43
N ILE A 44 -11.97 -2.82 -21.65
CA ILE A 44 -12.48 -2.19 -20.42
C ILE A 44 -13.59 -1.19 -20.76
N ALA A 45 -13.42 -0.35 -21.79
CA ALA A 45 -14.43 0.60 -22.22
C ALA A 45 -15.75 -0.07 -22.65
N ARG A 46 -15.67 -1.20 -23.38
CA ARG A 46 -16.85 -2.03 -23.69
C ARG A 46 -17.48 -2.66 -22.45
N ALA A 47 -16.68 -3.13 -21.49
CA ALA A 47 -17.19 -3.67 -20.25
C ALA A 47 -17.98 -2.59 -19.47
N LEU A 48 -17.43 -1.38 -19.35
CA LEU A 48 -18.07 -0.26 -18.67
C LEU A 48 -19.36 0.17 -19.38
N SER A 49 -19.33 0.37 -20.70
CA SER A 49 -20.52 0.76 -21.48
C SER A 49 -21.63 -0.28 -21.52
N SER A 50 -21.31 -1.56 -21.29
CA SER A 50 -22.28 -2.64 -21.12
C SER A 50 -22.77 -2.83 -19.67
N GLY A 51 -22.41 -1.91 -18.75
CA GLY A 51 -22.85 -1.93 -17.36
C GLY A 51 -22.17 -3.00 -16.51
N LYS A 52 -21.04 -3.56 -16.95
CA LYS A 52 -20.24 -4.49 -16.13
C LYS A 52 -19.46 -3.73 -15.07
N ARG A 53 -19.14 -4.43 -13.97
CA ARG A 53 -18.25 -3.92 -12.93
C ARG A 53 -16.81 -4.27 -13.27
N VAL A 54 -15.94 -3.26 -13.20
CA VAL A 54 -14.49 -3.40 -13.38
C VAL A 54 -13.82 -3.12 -12.04
N LEU A 55 -12.85 -3.95 -11.65
CA LEU A 55 -12.00 -3.73 -10.49
C LEU A 55 -10.56 -3.56 -10.98
N LEU A 56 -9.96 -2.41 -10.69
CA LEU A 56 -8.56 -2.13 -10.98
C LEU A 56 -7.74 -2.43 -9.71
N GLU A 57 -6.83 -3.39 -9.80
CA GLU A 57 -5.97 -3.78 -8.68
C GLU A 57 -4.68 -2.96 -8.71
N GLY A 58 -4.50 -2.11 -7.69
CA GLY A 58 -3.27 -1.34 -7.52
C GLY A 58 -2.12 -2.21 -7.00
N ALA A 59 -0.91 -1.93 -7.51
CA ALA A 59 0.31 -2.50 -6.97
C ALA A 59 1.04 -1.47 -6.08
N GLN A 60 1.79 -1.97 -5.08
CA GLN A 60 2.47 -1.17 -4.07
C GLN A 60 1.50 -0.23 -3.30
N GLY A 61 1.94 0.97 -2.95
CA GLY A 61 1.12 1.95 -2.23
C GLY A 61 1.72 3.35 -2.33
N THR A 62 0.92 4.37 -2.01
CA THR A 62 1.22 5.78 -2.31
C THR A 62 2.57 6.27 -1.79
N ALA A 63 3.04 5.81 -0.62
CA ALA A 63 4.36 6.19 -0.10
C ALA A 63 5.54 5.63 -0.94
N LEU A 64 5.27 4.75 -1.91
CA LEU A 64 6.21 4.22 -2.90
C LEU A 64 5.93 4.75 -4.32
N ASP A 65 4.98 5.67 -4.51
CA ASP A 65 4.76 6.35 -5.79
C ASP A 65 5.98 7.18 -6.19
N VAL A 66 6.31 7.24 -7.49
CA VAL A 66 7.48 7.99 -7.96
C VAL A 66 7.37 9.50 -7.72
N ASP A 67 6.16 10.06 -7.77
CA ASP A 67 5.89 11.49 -7.61
C ASP A 67 5.40 11.83 -6.19
N HIS A 68 4.61 10.94 -5.59
CA HIS A 68 3.93 11.16 -4.32
C HIS A 68 4.50 10.34 -3.15
N GLY A 69 5.55 9.55 -3.39
CA GLY A 69 6.19 8.73 -2.38
C GLY A 69 7.41 9.38 -1.72
N THR A 70 8.10 8.58 -0.91
CA THR A 70 9.32 9.00 -0.21
C THR A 70 10.56 8.94 -1.11
N TYR A 71 10.57 9.68 -2.21
CA TYR A 71 11.69 9.69 -3.18
C TYR A 71 13.04 9.98 -2.48
N PRO A 72 14.13 9.23 -2.78
CA PRO A 72 14.29 8.26 -3.86
C PRO A 72 13.90 6.81 -3.50
N TYR A 73 13.33 6.57 -2.32
CA TYR A 73 13.01 5.24 -1.82
C TYR A 73 11.61 4.77 -2.26
N VAL A 74 11.38 4.79 -3.57
CA VAL A 74 10.08 4.59 -4.23
C VAL A 74 10.23 3.58 -5.38
N THR A 75 9.12 3.16 -5.97
CA THR A 75 9.16 2.46 -7.26
C THR A 75 9.30 3.48 -8.41
N SER A 76 9.58 3.00 -9.62
CA SER A 76 9.71 3.83 -10.82
C SER A 76 8.39 4.01 -11.56
N SER A 77 7.26 3.69 -10.94
CA SER A 77 5.92 3.83 -11.50
C SER A 77 5.01 4.64 -10.58
N ASN A 78 3.90 5.11 -11.12
CA ASN A 78 2.83 5.68 -10.32
C ASN A 78 1.96 4.57 -9.72
N THR A 79 1.68 4.69 -8.43
CA THR A 79 0.90 3.75 -7.62
C THR A 79 -0.39 4.39 -7.09
N THR A 80 -0.64 5.64 -7.46
CA THR A 80 -1.86 6.37 -7.11
C THR A 80 -3.06 5.95 -7.96
N ALA A 81 -4.27 6.21 -7.46
CA ALA A 81 -5.53 5.89 -8.13
C ALA A 81 -5.67 6.57 -9.50
N GLY A 82 -5.12 7.79 -9.66
CA GLY A 82 -5.10 8.46 -10.96
C GLY A 82 -4.33 7.68 -12.03
N ALA A 83 -3.27 6.97 -11.64
CA ALA A 83 -2.50 6.13 -12.55
C ALA A 83 -3.29 4.91 -13.05
N ALA A 84 -4.32 4.46 -12.31
CA ALA A 84 -5.17 3.36 -12.73
C ALA A 84 -5.93 3.72 -14.03
N ALA A 85 -6.39 4.96 -14.17
CA ALA A 85 -7.04 5.43 -15.40
C ALA A 85 -6.08 5.41 -16.60
N VAL A 86 -4.87 5.94 -16.41
CA VAL A 86 -3.81 5.96 -17.43
C VAL A 86 -3.41 4.54 -17.84
N GLY A 87 -3.17 3.66 -16.87
CA GLY A 87 -2.74 2.28 -17.12
C GLY A 87 -3.83 1.39 -17.73
N ALA A 88 -5.10 1.67 -17.43
CA ALA A 88 -6.24 0.94 -17.98
C ALA A 88 -6.77 1.52 -19.29
N GLY A 89 -6.32 2.70 -19.72
CA GLY A 89 -6.80 3.35 -20.95
C GLY A 89 -8.24 3.88 -20.84
N ILE A 90 -8.65 4.34 -19.65
CA ILE A 90 -9.97 4.93 -19.41
C ILE A 90 -9.87 6.37 -18.92
N GLY A 91 -10.94 7.14 -19.08
CA GLY A 91 -11.01 8.49 -18.50
C GLY A 91 -11.02 8.44 -16.97
N PRO A 92 -10.41 9.42 -16.28
CA PRO A 92 -10.40 9.45 -14.81
C PRO A 92 -11.82 9.56 -14.20
N THR A 93 -12.77 10.10 -14.96
CA THR A 93 -14.19 10.19 -14.57
C THR A 93 -14.94 8.86 -14.62
N ALA A 94 -14.31 7.78 -15.08
CA ALA A 94 -14.88 6.43 -15.07
C ALA A 94 -14.60 5.66 -13.76
N ILE A 95 -13.84 6.25 -12.82
CA ILE A 95 -13.56 5.65 -11.52
C ILE A 95 -14.64 6.10 -10.52
N ASP A 96 -15.53 5.17 -10.15
CA ASP A 96 -16.63 5.44 -9.22
C ASP A 96 -16.22 5.44 -7.75
N SER A 97 -15.20 4.66 -7.39
CA SER A 97 -14.77 4.46 -5.99
C SER A 97 -13.32 4.07 -5.89
N VAL A 98 -12.66 4.48 -4.81
CA VAL A 98 -11.26 4.15 -4.53
C VAL A 98 -11.14 3.69 -3.07
N VAL A 99 -10.76 2.42 -2.88
CA VAL A 99 -10.57 1.84 -1.54
C VAL A 99 -9.08 1.75 -1.22
N GLY A 100 -8.64 2.48 -0.19
CA GLY A 100 -7.27 2.39 0.30
C GLY A 100 -7.09 1.18 1.21
N VAL A 101 -6.15 0.29 0.89
CA VAL A 101 -5.83 -0.86 1.75
C VAL A 101 -4.72 -0.45 2.72
N VAL A 102 -5.07 -0.37 4.00
CA VAL A 102 -4.14 0.00 5.07
C VAL A 102 -4.01 -1.14 6.05
N LYS A 103 -2.85 -1.29 6.69
CA LYS A 103 -2.69 -2.19 7.84
C LYS A 103 -3.03 -1.43 9.11
N ALA A 104 -3.42 -2.15 10.16
CA ALA A 104 -3.60 -1.59 11.51
C ALA A 104 -2.27 -1.09 12.14
N TYR A 105 -1.15 -1.23 11.44
CA TYR A 105 0.17 -0.77 11.83
C TYR A 105 0.98 -0.53 10.55
N THR A 106 2.10 0.17 10.61
CA THR A 106 2.88 0.52 9.42
C THR A 106 3.98 -0.51 9.17
N THR A 107 4.25 -0.84 7.91
CA THR A 107 5.40 -1.68 7.54
C THR A 107 6.12 -1.11 6.33
N ARG A 108 7.43 -1.21 6.31
CA ARG A 108 8.28 -0.80 5.20
C ARG A 108 9.25 -1.91 4.80
N VAL A 109 9.29 -2.20 3.50
CA VAL A 109 10.30 -3.07 2.89
C VAL A 109 11.42 -2.19 2.32
N GLY A 110 12.67 -2.58 2.55
CA GLY A 110 13.82 -1.81 2.05
C GLY A 110 14.13 -0.56 2.87
N ASN A 111 14.96 0.31 2.29
CA ASN A 111 15.49 1.52 2.94
C ASN A 111 14.47 2.68 2.93
N GLY A 112 14.87 3.80 3.54
CA GLY A 112 14.10 5.04 3.62
C GLY A 112 13.41 5.27 4.96
N PRO A 113 12.81 6.46 5.16
CA PRO A 113 12.22 6.85 6.45
C PRO A 113 11.04 5.97 6.86
N LEU A 114 10.96 5.72 8.16
CA LEU A 114 9.79 5.17 8.83
C LEU A 114 9.68 5.87 10.20
N PRO A 115 9.06 7.06 10.27
CA PRO A 115 9.03 7.84 11.51
C PRO A 115 8.42 7.08 12.68
N THR A 116 7.43 6.23 12.38
CA THR A 116 6.70 5.45 13.39
C THR A 116 7.34 4.12 13.74
N ALA A 117 8.60 3.89 13.36
CA ALA A 117 9.30 2.63 13.61
C ALA A 117 9.22 2.22 15.08
N PHE A 118 9.02 0.93 15.31
CA PHE A 118 9.08 0.35 16.64
C PHE A 118 10.51 0.33 17.19
N ASP A 119 10.63 0.24 18.52
CA ASP A 119 11.85 -0.25 19.14
C ASP A 119 12.11 -1.72 18.76
N ALA A 120 13.33 -2.22 19.02
CA ALA A 120 13.75 -3.54 18.56
C ALA A 120 12.87 -4.69 19.09
N GLU A 121 12.38 -4.60 20.33
CA GLU A 121 11.56 -5.65 20.94
C GLU A 121 10.17 -5.68 20.32
N MET A 122 9.52 -4.52 20.20
CA MET A 122 8.20 -4.42 19.60
C MET A 122 8.24 -4.72 18.10
N ASP A 123 9.30 -4.33 17.40
CA ASP A 123 9.49 -4.62 15.97
C ASP A 123 9.55 -6.14 15.73
N GLU A 124 10.33 -6.88 16.51
CA GLU A 124 10.41 -8.34 16.41
C GLU A 124 9.06 -8.98 16.72
N ARG A 125 8.42 -8.57 17.81
CA ARG A 125 7.11 -9.10 18.23
C ARG A 125 6.04 -8.91 17.15
N ILE A 126 5.90 -7.70 16.61
CA ILE A 126 4.88 -7.44 15.57
C ILE A 126 5.24 -8.12 14.26
N ARG A 127 6.54 -8.23 13.93
CA ARG A 127 6.99 -8.94 12.74
C ARG A 127 6.63 -10.42 12.78
N GLU A 128 6.83 -11.08 13.93
CA GLU A 128 6.43 -12.48 14.16
C GLU A 128 4.91 -12.65 14.07
N LEU A 129 4.14 -11.86 14.83
CA LEU A 129 2.67 -11.94 14.85
C LEU A 129 2.06 -11.66 13.48
N GLY A 130 2.61 -10.70 12.74
CA GLY A 130 2.13 -10.28 11.43
C GLY A 130 2.66 -11.11 10.26
N GLY A 131 3.64 -11.99 10.48
CA GLY A 131 4.35 -12.68 9.39
C GLY A 131 4.99 -11.70 8.40
N GLU A 132 5.63 -10.63 8.90
CA GLU A 132 6.15 -9.53 8.10
C GLU A 132 7.53 -9.84 7.51
N PHE A 133 7.54 -10.78 6.58
CA PHE A 133 8.71 -11.20 5.81
C PHE A 133 8.47 -11.05 4.30
N GLY A 134 9.54 -10.86 3.53
CA GLY A 134 9.46 -10.86 2.07
C GLY A 134 9.08 -12.24 1.54
N ALA A 135 8.07 -12.34 0.66
CA ALA A 135 7.56 -13.63 0.18
C ALA A 135 8.62 -14.45 -0.57
N THR A 136 9.51 -13.79 -1.31
CA THR A 136 10.57 -14.44 -2.09
C THR A 136 11.90 -14.50 -1.33
N THR A 137 12.28 -13.40 -0.68
CA THR A 137 13.62 -13.24 -0.09
C THR A 137 13.70 -13.64 1.38
N GLY A 138 12.55 -13.77 2.07
CA GLY A 138 12.50 -13.96 3.52
C GLY A 138 12.98 -12.75 4.32
N ARG A 139 13.33 -11.63 3.68
CA ARG A 139 13.91 -10.46 4.37
C ARG A 139 12.89 -9.86 5.35
N PRO A 140 13.28 -9.59 6.61
CA PRO A 140 12.39 -8.97 7.58
C PRO A 140 11.98 -7.56 7.13
N ARG A 141 10.73 -7.20 7.38
CA ARG A 141 10.23 -5.84 7.16
C ARG A 141 10.37 -5.04 8.46
N ARG A 142 10.65 -3.74 8.31
CA ARG A 142 10.58 -2.80 9.44
C ARG A 142 9.12 -2.51 9.73
N CYS A 143 8.72 -2.60 10.97
CA CYS A 143 7.37 -2.34 11.44
C CYS A 143 7.34 -1.06 12.28
N GLY A 144 6.16 -0.47 12.37
CA GLY A 144 5.93 0.74 13.15
C GLY A 144 4.47 0.89 13.53
N TRP A 145 4.17 1.84 14.41
CA TRP A 145 2.81 2.21 14.78
C TRP A 145 1.99 2.67 13.57
N PHE A 146 0.67 2.64 13.68
CA PHE A 146 -0.19 3.22 12.65
C PHE A 146 0.11 4.70 12.50
N ASP A 147 0.33 5.11 11.26
CA ASP A 147 0.68 6.48 10.92
C ASP A 147 -0.50 7.14 10.22
N ALA A 148 -1.29 7.91 10.97
CA ALA A 148 -2.45 8.56 10.41
C ALA A 148 -2.06 9.70 9.46
N VAL A 149 -0.86 10.28 9.60
CA VAL A 149 -0.38 11.37 8.76
C VAL A 149 -0.17 10.90 7.32
N VAL A 150 0.55 9.78 7.14
CA VAL A 150 0.77 9.22 5.79
C VAL A 150 -0.52 8.64 5.19
N VAL A 151 -1.41 8.09 6.02
CA VAL A 151 -2.69 7.55 5.53
C VAL A 151 -3.65 8.68 5.14
N ALA A 152 -3.74 9.77 5.89
CA ALA A 152 -4.50 10.96 5.51
C ALA A 152 -3.92 11.64 4.26
N TYR A 153 -2.59 11.67 4.13
CA TYR A 153 -1.93 12.09 2.89
C TYR A 153 -2.35 11.22 1.69
N ALA A 154 -2.31 9.90 1.84
CA ALA A 154 -2.75 8.97 0.80
C ALA A 154 -4.25 9.12 0.50
N ALA A 155 -5.08 9.36 1.52
CA ALA A 155 -6.50 9.63 1.35
C ALA A 155 -6.76 10.82 0.42
N ARG A 156 -6.06 11.94 0.67
CA ARG A 156 -6.14 13.15 -0.14
C ARG A 156 -5.63 12.93 -1.57
N VAL A 157 -4.45 12.33 -1.73
CA VAL A 157 -3.82 12.14 -3.05
C VAL A 157 -4.68 11.26 -3.96
N ASN A 158 -5.32 10.23 -3.41
CA ASN A 158 -6.08 9.26 -4.20
C ASN A 158 -7.58 9.53 -4.27
N GLY A 159 -8.09 10.51 -3.51
CA GLY A 159 -9.54 10.71 -3.38
C GLY A 159 -10.24 9.47 -2.82
N LEU A 160 -9.70 8.90 -1.73
CA LEU A 160 -10.23 7.65 -1.18
C LEU A 160 -11.70 7.80 -0.75
N THR A 161 -12.55 6.92 -1.26
CA THR A 161 -13.96 6.83 -0.86
C THR A 161 -14.16 5.91 0.36
N GLY A 162 -13.13 5.14 0.71
CA GLY A 162 -13.10 4.32 1.92
C GLY A 162 -11.74 3.69 2.15
N ILE A 163 -11.50 3.17 3.36
CA ILE A 163 -10.32 2.37 3.69
C ILE A 163 -10.69 0.95 4.12
N ALA A 164 -9.83 0.01 3.79
CA ALA A 164 -9.86 -1.36 4.28
C ALA A 164 -8.72 -1.54 5.28
N VAL A 165 -9.04 -1.62 6.58
CA VAL A 165 -8.05 -1.85 7.64
C VAL A 165 -7.78 -3.35 7.73
N THR A 166 -6.52 -3.74 7.57
CA THR A 166 -6.10 -5.13 7.54
C THR A 166 -5.22 -5.48 8.73
N LYS A 167 -5.16 -6.77 9.05
CA LYS A 167 -4.30 -7.30 10.12
C LYS A 167 -4.59 -6.68 11.49
N LEU A 168 -5.86 -6.41 11.80
CA LEU A 168 -6.25 -5.92 13.13
C LEU A 168 -5.90 -6.94 14.22
N ASP A 169 -6.01 -8.24 13.90
CA ASP A 169 -5.70 -9.37 14.77
C ASP A 169 -4.26 -9.40 15.27
N VAL A 170 -3.32 -8.77 14.56
CA VAL A 170 -1.91 -8.67 14.98
C VAL A 170 -1.76 -7.87 16.28
N LEU A 171 -2.69 -6.93 16.54
CA LEU A 171 -2.68 -6.10 17.73
C LEU A 171 -3.43 -6.73 18.92
N ASP A 172 -3.99 -7.94 18.77
CA ASP A 172 -4.88 -8.58 19.74
C ASP A 172 -4.27 -8.73 21.14
N THR A 173 -2.96 -8.88 21.23
CA THR A 173 -2.24 -9.17 22.47
C THR A 173 -1.67 -7.94 23.15
N LEU A 174 -1.78 -6.75 22.54
CA LEU A 174 -1.17 -5.54 23.07
C LEU A 174 -1.99 -4.92 24.21
N PRO A 175 -1.35 -4.44 25.27
CA PRO A 175 -2.03 -3.71 26.35
C PRO A 175 -2.32 -2.25 25.98
N GLU A 176 -1.50 -1.65 25.11
CA GLU A 176 -1.60 -0.27 24.62
C GLU A 176 -1.16 -0.23 23.16
N ILE A 177 -1.73 0.71 22.41
CA ILE A 177 -1.44 0.93 20.98
C ILE A 177 -1.22 2.42 20.78
N ARG A 178 -0.13 2.79 20.11
CA ARG A 178 0.11 4.19 19.73
C ARG A 178 -0.31 4.45 18.29
N VAL A 179 -0.81 5.65 18.03
CA VAL A 179 -1.16 6.14 16.71
C VAL A 179 -0.46 7.48 16.49
N ALA A 180 0.31 7.61 15.42
CA ALA A 180 0.88 8.90 15.06
C ALA A 180 -0.24 9.77 14.47
N THR A 181 -0.51 10.89 15.14
CA THR A 181 -1.60 11.83 14.82
C THR A 181 -1.09 13.09 14.11
N GLY A 182 0.21 13.34 14.20
CA GLY A 182 0.89 14.48 13.60
C GLY A 182 2.39 14.26 13.56
N TYR A 183 3.08 15.16 12.89
CA TYR A 183 4.54 15.21 12.85
C TYR A 183 5.01 16.56 13.38
N ARG A 184 6.15 16.56 14.07
CA ARG A 184 6.84 17.76 14.53
C ARG A 184 8.21 17.84 13.88
N LEU A 185 8.57 19.02 13.38
CA LEU A 185 9.92 19.30 12.90
C LEU A 185 10.88 19.58 14.05
N GLU A 186 12.18 19.41 13.80
CA GLU A 186 13.24 19.91 14.65
C GLU A 186 13.08 21.43 14.84
N GLY A 187 12.67 21.86 16.04
CA GLY A 187 12.30 23.26 16.35
C GLY A 187 10.83 23.47 16.74
N GLY A 188 9.99 22.44 16.72
CA GLY A 188 8.72 22.42 17.45
C GLY A 188 7.44 22.61 16.63
N GLY A 189 7.55 23.03 15.36
CA GLY A 189 6.39 23.25 14.49
C GLY A 189 5.76 21.93 14.02
N GLU A 190 4.43 21.86 14.05
CA GLU A 190 3.69 20.79 13.39
C GLU A 190 3.82 20.89 11.87
N THR A 191 3.91 19.73 11.21
CA THR A 191 4.03 19.66 9.76
C THR A 191 3.10 18.57 9.19
N PRO A 192 2.52 18.76 7.99
CA PRO A 192 1.90 17.66 7.26
C PRO A 192 2.94 16.63 6.82
N PHE A 193 2.52 15.59 6.08
CA PHE A 193 3.45 14.67 5.44
C PHE A 193 4.47 15.46 4.58
N PRO A 194 5.78 15.42 4.91
CA PRO A 194 6.79 16.23 4.24
C PRO A 194 6.98 15.84 2.77
N PRO A 195 7.30 16.80 1.90
CA PRO A 195 7.51 16.54 0.48
C PRO A 195 8.84 15.82 0.18
N THR A 196 9.80 15.84 1.11
CA THR A 196 11.12 15.22 0.91
C THR A 196 11.41 14.14 1.95
N SER A 197 12.13 13.09 1.53
CA SER A 197 12.54 12.02 2.44
C SER A 197 13.45 12.52 3.56
N TRP A 198 14.30 13.51 3.28
CA TRP A 198 15.26 14.06 4.27
C TRP A 198 14.54 14.81 5.40
N GLU A 199 13.46 15.52 5.08
CA GLU A 199 12.61 16.15 6.11
C GLU A 199 11.84 15.08 6.89
N LEU A 200 11.28 14.09 6.18
CA LEU A 200 10.57 12.97 6.82
C LEU A 200 11.48 12.13 7.74
N GLU A 201 12.78 12.04 7.47
CA GLU A 201 13.74 11.40 8.38
C GLU A 201 13.97 12.18 9.68
N ARG A 202 13.65 13.48 9.70
CA ARG A 202 13.87 14.39 10.84
C ARG A 202 12.59 14.71 11.61
N VAL A 203 11.44 14.18 11.19
CA VAL A 203 10.20 14.42 11.94
C VAL A 203 10.13 13.54 13.17
N GLU A 204 9.62 14.12 14.25
CA GLU A 204 9.19 13.39 15.43
C GLU A 204 7.68 13.11 15.33
N PRO A 205 7.24 11.84 15.34
CA PRO A 205 5.81 11.53 15.38
C PRO A 205 5.20 11.93 16.72
N VAL A 206 4.05 12.61 16.66
CA VAL A 206 3.20 12.93 17.81
C VAL A 206 2.21 11.80 18.01
N TYR A 207 2.31 11.11 19.15
CA TYR A 207 1.49 9.95 19.43
C TYR A 207 0.30 10.24 20.33
N GLU A 208 -0.82 9.63 19.98
CA GLU A 208 -1.91 9.32 20.90
C GLU A 208 -1.79 7.86 21.34
N THR A 209 -1.96 7.59 22.64
CA THR A 209 -1.94 6.23 23.19
C THR A 209 -3.37 5.78 23.49
N LEU A 210 -3.77 4.67 22.88
CA LEU A 210 -5.08 4.04 23.05
C LEU A 210 -4.92 2.73 23.84
N PRO A 211 -5.92 2.35 24.66
CA PRO A 211 -5.88 1.08 25.34
C PRO A 211 -6.00 -0.06 24.32
N GLY A 212 -5.14 -1.07 24.42
CA GLY A 212 -5.29 -2.31 23.67
C GLY A 212 -6.42 -3.17 24.22
N TRP A 213 -6.70 -4.31 23.57
CA TRP A 213 -7.87 -5.14 23.93
C TRP A 213 -7.54 -6.52 24.51
N ARG A 214 -6.30 -7.02 24.40
CA ARG A 214 -5.85 -8.30 25.00
C ARG A 214 -6.84 -9.45 24.83
N ARG A 215 -7.44 -9.56 23.63
CA ARG A 215 -8.52 -10.51 23.33
C ARG A 215 -8.47 -10.90 21.85
N PRO A 216 -8.67 -12.19 21.50
CA PRO A 216 -8.66 -12.60 20.10
C PRO A 216 -9.83 -12.00 19.32
N THR A 217 -9.57 -11.56 18.09
CA THR A 217 -10.55 -11.04 17.13
C THR A 217 -10.79 -11.95 15.93
N THR A 218 -9.95 -12.97 15.73
CA THR A 218 -9.93 -13.83 14.53
C THR A 218 -11.25 -14.56 14.22
N GLY A 219 -12.06 -14.83 15.23
CA GLY A 219 -13.38 -15.46 15.12
C GLY A 219 -14.55 -14.51 14.82
N ILE A 220 -14.33 -13.20 14.85
CA ILE A 220 -15.38 -12.17 14.79
C ILE A 220 -15.77 -11.87 13.34
N ARG A 221 -17.08 -11.67 13.08
CA ARG A 221 -17.64 -11.47 11.73
C ARG A 221 -18.46 -10.19 11.57
N THR A 222 -18.69 -9.46 12.66
CA THR A 222 -19.42 -8.18 12.66
C THR A 222 -18.62 -7.15 13.45
N LEU A 223 -18.75 -5.87 13.09
CA LEU A 223 -18.07 -4.81 13.83
C LEU A 223 -18.52 -4.77 15.28
N SER A 224 -19.83 -4.91 15.55
CA SER A 224 -20.39 -4.93 16.91
C SER A 224 -19.85 -6.05 17.78
N GLY A 225 -19.37 -7.15 17.17
CA GLY A 225 -18.73 -8.26 17.88
C GLY A 225 -17.31 -7.96 18.35
N LEU A 226 -16.65 -6.92 17.81
CA LEU A 226 -15.28 -6.56 18.17
C LEU A 226 -15.19 -6.06 19.62
N PRO A 227 -14.06 -6.32 20.31
CA PRO A 227 -13.77 -5.71 21.61
C PRO A 227 -13.97 -4.20 21.57
N ARG A 228 -14.48 -3.61 22.66
CA ARG A 228 -14.75 -2.17 22.73
C ARG A 228 -13.55 -1.32 22.31
N ASN A 229 -12.36 -1.67 22.78
CA ASN A 229 -11.15 -0.91 22.46
C ASN A 229 -10.69 -1.10 21.01
N ALA A 230 -10.95 -2.26 20.40
CA ALA A 230 -10.70 -2.48 18.97
C ALA A 230 -11.64 -1.61 18.11
N ARG A 231 -12.91 -1.45 18.52
CA ARG A 231 -13.83 -0.53 17.86
C ARG A 231 -13.41 0.92 18.01
N ALA A 232 -13.07 1.33 19.23
CA ALA A 232 -12.57 2.68 19.49
C ALA A 232 -11.30 3.01 18.69
N TYR A 233 -10.42 2.03 18.51
CA TYR A 233 -9.23 2.16 17.66
C TYR A 233 -9.60 2.41 16.18
N LEU A 234 -10.55 1.65 15.64
CA LEU A 234 -11.04 1.83 14.27
C LEU A 234 -11.76 3.17 14.07
N GLU A 235 -12.63 3.54 15.02
CA GLU A 235 -13.33 4.84 15.04
C GLU A 235 -12.32 5.99 15.05
N ARG A 236 -11.26 5.88 15.86
CA ARG A 236 -10.21 6.90 15.92
C ARG A 236 -9.40 7.01 14.63
N ILE A 237 -9.11 5.89 13.95
CA ILE A 237 -8.48 5.91 12.63
C ILE A 237 -9.38 6.63 11.61
N GLU A 238 -10.68 6.35 11.59
CA GLU A 238 -11.62 7.03 10.67
C GLU A 238 -11.61 8.54 10.87
N GLU A 239 -11.61 9.00 12.12
CA GLU A 239 -11.54 10.43 12.47
C GLU A 239 -10.23 11.06 11.97
N LEU A 240 -9.09 10.44 12.27
CA LEU A 240 -7.77 10.98 11.94
C LEU A 240 -7.50 11.01 10.43
N VAL A 241 -7.96 9.98 9.72
CA VAL A 241 -7.79 9.88 8.26
C VAL A 241 -8.87 10.68 7.51
N ALA A 242 -9.96 11.03 8.18
CA ALA A 242 -11.15 11.65 7.59
C ALA A 242 -11.69 10.84 6.39
N THR A 243 -11.64 9.51 6.48
CA THR A 243 -12.11 8.57 5.43
C THR A 243 -12.79 7.38 6.10
N PRO A 244 -13.99 6.97 5.63
CA PRO A 244 -14.73 5.88 6.28
C PRO A 244 -14.02 4.53 6.10
N ILE A 245 -14.07 3.67 7.12
CA ILE A 245 -13.66 2.28 7.03
C ILE A 245 -14.75 1.49 6.33
N ALA A 246 -14.47 0.96 5.14
CA ALA A 246 -15.38 0.06 4.43
C ALA A 246 -15.24 -1.40 4.89
N MET A 247 -14.02 -1.80 5.26
CA MET A 247 -13.69 -3.19 5.58
C MET A 247 -12.66 -3.30 6.69
N VAL A 248 -12.76 -4.36 7.49
CA VAL A 248 -11.79 -4.71 8.53
C VAL A 248 -11.42 -6.19 8.41
N SER A 249 -10.14 -6.51 8.27
CA SER A 249 -9.64 -7.89 8.33
C SER A 249 -9.09 -8.20 9.72
N VAL A 250 -9.55 -9.33 10.27
CA VAL A 250 -9.11 -9.95 11.53
C VAL A 250 -8.42 -11.29 11.26
N GLY A 251 -7.73 -11.40 10.13
CA GLY A 251 -6.96 -12.59 9.77
C GLY A 251 -6.80 -12.77 8.26
N THR A 252 -6.10 -13.85 7.88
CA THR A 252 -5.65 -14.12 6.51
C THR A 252 -6.69 -14.79 5.62
N ARG A 253 -7.75 -15.38 6.18
CA ARG A 253 -8.77 -16.08 5.40
C ARG A 253 -9.80 -15.11 4.85
N ARG A 254 -10.35 -15.41 3.66
CA ARG A 254 -11.45 -14.64 3.04
C ARG A 254 -12.66 -14.44 3.97
N SER A 255 -12.96 -15.42 4.81
CA SER A 255 -14.06 -15.35 5.79
C SER A 255 -13.78 -14.44 7.00
N GLN A 256 -12.56 -13.92 7.14
CA GLN A 256 -12.13 -13.06 8.26
C GLN A 256 -12.14 -11.58 7.89
N VAL A 257 -12.90 -11.20 6.85
CA VAL A 257 -13.12 -9.81 6.46
C VAL A 257 -14.53 -9.39 6.89
N ILE A 258 -14.60 -8.39 7.75
CA ILE A 258 -15.82 -7.74 8.23
C ILE A 258 -16.11 -6.55 7.30
N ARG A 259 -17.34 -6.41 6.82
CA ARG A 259 -17.79 -5.25 6.03
C ARG A 259 -18.54 -4.28 6.92
N LYS A 260 -18.23 -2.99 6.83
CA LYS A 260 -19.02 -1.90 7.43
C LYS A 260 -20.09 -1.55 6.41
N ALA A 261 -21.35 -1.82 6.76
CA ALA A 261 -22.51 -1.42 5.96
C ALA A 261 -22.78 0.07 6.13
#